data_AF-A0A9P1D2Q2-F1
#
_entry.id   AF-A0A9P1D2Q2-F1
#
_cell.length_a   1.000
_cell.length_b   1.000
_cell.length_c   1.000
_cell.angle_alpha   90.00
_cell.angle_beta   90.00
_cell.angle_gamma   90.00
#
_symmetry.space_group_name_H-M   'P 1'
#
loop_
_entity.id
_entity.type
_entity.pdbx_description
1 polymer ?
#
loop_
_entity_poly.entity_id
_entity_poly.type
_entity_poly.pdbx_seq_one_letter_code
_entity_poly.pdbx_strand_id
1 'polypeptide(L)'
;MPITAEQFATTLENMSRAWEGLPEEHRLPKDEEKSFYDDSQQTCEEMIARWHSGESSHPDRELLAAEYPATEAGIRQLQLDLFSPDIKDDPFVQAADLKLRLIKYTGPPRK
;
A
#
# COMPACT_ATOMS: atom_id res chain seq x y z
N MET A 1 3.68 -15.34 -10.16
CA MET A 1 3.45 -15.75 -8.76
C MET A 1 2.74 -14.59 -8.08
N PRO A 2 1.52 -14.80 -7.57
CA PRO A 2 0.79 -13.73 -6.89
C PRO A 2 1.55 -13.28 -5.64
N ILE A 3 1.41 -12.01 -5.30
CA ILE A 3 1.94 -11.41 -4.07
C ILE A 3 1.47 -12.21 -2.85
N THR A 4 2.35 -12.39 -1.86
CA THR A 4 2.00 -13.03 -0.60
C THR A 4 1.59 -12.02 0.46
N ALA A 5 0.96 -12.49 1.55
CA ALA A 5 0.64 -11.65 2.70
C ALA A 5 1.88 -10.94 3.29
N GLU A 6 3.01 -11.65 3.36
CA GLU A 6 4.29 -11.10 3.87
C GLU A 6 4.83 -9.98 2.96
N GLN A 7 4.79 -10.18 1.64
CA GLN A 7 5.22 -9.17 0.67
C GLN A 7 4.28 -7.95 0.70
N PHE A 8 2.99 -8.18 0.87
CA PHE A 8 2.04 -7.08 0.98
C PHE A 8 2.23 -6.30 2.27
N ALA A 9 2.35 -6.98 3.42
CA ALA A 9 2.64 -6.34 4.70
C ALA A 9 3.94 -5.53 4.65
N THR A 10 5.01 -6.08 4.06
CA THR A 10 6.28 -5.37 3.83
C THR A 10 6.07 -4.12 2.98
N THR A 11 5.22 -4.18 1.96
CA THR A 11 4.89 -3.03 1.13
C THR A 11 4.18 -1.94 1.95
N LEU A 12 3.17 -2.30 2.75
CA LEU A 12 2.44 -1.37 3.63
C LEU A 12 3.37 -0.76 4.70
N GLU A 13 4.32 -1.51 5.23
CA GLU A 13 5.32 -1.00 6.16
C GLU A 13 6.25 0.03 5.51
N ASN A 14 6.71 -0.24 4.29
CA ASN A 14 7.55 0.70 3.54
C ASN A 14 6.78 1.99 3.22
N MET A 15 5.50 1.88 2.87
CA MET A 15 4.64 3.06 2.70
C MET A 15 4.47 3.83 4.01
N SER A 16 4.26 3.12 5.12
CA SER A 16 4.16 3.74 6.45
C SER A 16 5.43 4.54 6.78
N ARG A 17 6.62 3.97 6.54
CA ARG A 17 7.91 4.67 6.74
C ARG A 17 8.04 5.90 5.85
N ALA A 18 7.56 5.83 4.62
CA ALA A 18 7.56 6.99 3.71
C ALA A 18 6.68 8.12 4.27
N TRP A 19 5.51 7.79 4.84
CA TRP A 19 4.63 8.77 5.51
C TRP A 19 5.22 9.29 6.83
N GLU A 20 5.90 8.46 7.61
CA GLU A 20 6.63 8.88 8.82
C GLU A 20 7.69 9.95 8.50
N GLY A 21 8.33 9.84 7.33
CA GLY A 21 9.30 10.82 6.84
C GLY A 21 8.70 12.15 6.37
N LEU A 22 7.38 12.22 6.15
CA LEU A 22 6.70 13.46 5.77
C LEU A 22 6.30 14.27 7.01
N PRO A 23 6.48 15.61 7.00
CA PRO A 23 5.92 16.50 8.01
C PRO A 23 4.39 16.36 8.12
N GLU A 24 3.83 16.52 9.33
CA GLU A 24 2.40 16.31 9.60
C GLU A 24 1.50 17.19 8.73
N GLU A 25 1.91 18.40 8.39
CA GLU A 25 1.19 19.33 7.51
C GLU A 25 1.00 18.81 6.08
N HIS A 26 1.81 17.84 5.64
CA HIS A 26 1.70 17.20 4.33
C HIS A 26 0.95 15.86 4.40
N ARG A 27 0.53 15.43 5.60
CA ARG A 27 -0.26 14.23 5.82
C ARG A 27 -1.74 14.49 5.61
N LEU A 28 -2.52 13.42 5.53
CA LEU A 28 -3.96 13.52 5.31
C LEU A 28 -4.70 13.83 6.61
N PRO A 29 -5.83 14.56 6.54
CA PRO A 29 -6.70 14.79 7.69
C PRO A 29 -7.29 13.50 8.27
N LYS A 30 -7.50 13.45 9.58
CA LYS A 30 -8.07 12.26 10.24
C LYS A 30 -9.49 11.91 9.80
N ASP A 31 -10.28 12.88 9.41
CA ASP A 31 -11.64 12.69 8.89
C ASP A 31 -11.68 12.08 7.47
N GLU A 32 -10.54 12.06 6.76
CA GLU A 32 -10.37 11.36 5.50
C GLU A 32 -9.81 9.93 5.68
N GLU A 33 -9.75 9.42 6.92
CA GLU A 33 -9.22 8.07 7.21
C GLU A 33 -9.93 7.00 6.39
N LYS A 34 -9.13 6.26 5.63
CA LYS A 34 -9.55 5.12 4.82
C LYS A 34 -8.57 3.98 5.01
N SER A 35 -9.07 2.75 5.10
CA SER A 35 -8.23 1.56 4.98
C SER A 35 -7.76 1.38 3.55
N PHE A 36 -6.72 0.57 3.37
CA PHE A 36 -6.30 0.11 2.04
C PHE A 36 -7.51 -0.41 1.23
N TYR A 37 -8.42 -1.14 1.86
CA TYR A 37 -9.56 -1.77 1.16
C TYR A 37 -10.67 -0.78 0.78
N ASP A 38 -10.69 0.42 1.36
CA ASP A 38 -11.64 1.49 1.02
C ASP A 38 -11.18 2.29 -0.22
N ASP A 39 -9.86 2.35 -0.48
CA ASP A 39 -9.25 3.07 -1.63
C ASP A 39 -8.09 2.29 -2.24
N SER A 40 -8.37 1.01 -2.55
CA SER A 40 -7.34 0.07 -2.99
C SER A 40 -6.80 0.40 -4.38
N GLN A 41 -7.59 1.05 -5.24
CA GLN A 41 -7.18 1.34 -6.62
C GLN A 41 -5.99 2.30 -6.65
N GLN A 42 -6.11 3.44 -5.98
CA GLN A 42 -5.04 4.44 -5.94
C GLN A 42 -3.79 3.85 -5.26
N THR A 43 -3.97 3.08 -4.20
CA THR A 43 -2.84 2.48 -3.47
C THR A 43 -2.14 1.41 -4.31
N CYS A 44 -2.88 0.55 -5.03
CA CYS A 44 -2.30 -0.42 -5.95
C CYS A 44 -1.53 0.25 -7.10
N GLU A 45 -2.05 1.34 -7.65
CA GLU A 45 -1.35 2.12 -8.68
C GLU A 45 -0.02 2.67 -8.16
N GLU A 46 -0.02 3.24 -6.94
CA GLU A 46 1.19 3.73 -6.28
C GLU A 46 2.20 2.60 -6.02
N MET A 47 1.75 1.44 -5.53
CA MET A 47 2.60 0.28 -5.29
C MET A 47 3.29 -0.18 -6.57
N ILE A 48 2.53 -0.38 -7.65
CA ILE A 48 3.06 -0.80 -8.94
C ILE A 48 4.02 0.26 -9.48
N ALA A 49 3.65 1.54 -9.44
CA ALA A 49 4.54 2.62 -9.89
C ALA A 49 5.89 2.60 -9.16
N ARG A 50 5.88 2.42 -7.83
CA ARG A 50 7.11 2.34 -7.01
C ARG A 50 7.95 1.09 -7.28
N TRP A 51 7.32 -0.05 -7.58
CA TRP A 51 8.06 -1.27 -7.97
C TRP A 51 8.76 -1.10 -9.32
N HIS A 52 8.09 -0.47 -10.29
CA HIS A 52 8.63 -0.23 -11.63
C HIS A 52 9.65 0.93 -11.69
N SER A 53 9.49 1.97 -10.87
CA SER A 53 10.43 3.11 -10.84
C SER A 53 11.74 2.79 -10.12
N GLY A 54 11.78 1.72 -9.33
CA GLY A 54 12.93 1.37 -8.48
C GLY A 54 13.01 2.17 -7.19
N GLU A 55 12.03 3.04 -6.91
CA GLU A 55 11.93 3.80 -5.65
C GLU A 55 11.49 2.93 -4.47
N SER A 56 10.86 1.78 -4.75
CA SER A 56 10.51 0.81 -3.71
C SER A 56 11.74 0.14 -3.12
N SER A 57 11.89 0.16 -1.80
CA SER A 57 12.89 -0.62 -1.07
C SER A 57 12.47 -2.09 -0.86
N HIS A 58 11.39 -2.54 -1.51
CA HIS A 58 10.90 -3.92 -1.37
C HIS A 58 11.92 -4.91 -1.99
N PRO A 59 12.34 -5.96 -1.27
CA PRO A 59 13.35 -6.91 -1.77
C PRO A 59 12.91 -7.59 -3.06
N ASP A 60 11.63 -7.96 -3.15
CA ASP A 60 11.05 -8.62 -4.32
C ASP A 60 10.49 -7.66 -5.38
N ARG A 61 10.83 -6.36 -5.34
CA ARG A 61 10.21 -5.35 -6.25
C ARG A 61 10.32 -5.71 -7.73
N GLU A 62 11.41 -6.32 -8.16
CA GLU A 62 11.62 -6.72 -9.56
C GLU A 62 10.69 -7.87 -9.95
N LEU A 63 10.49 -8.82 -9.04
CA LEU A 63 9.56 -9.93 -9.23
C LEU A 63 8.11 -9.43 -9.25
N LEU A 64 7.76 -8.52 -8.33
CA LEU A 64 6.43 -7.91 -8.25
C LEU A 64 6.15 -7.03 -9.47
N ALA A 65 7.13 -6.27 -9.96
CA ALA A 65 7.00 -5.48 -11.19
C ALA A 65 6.81 -6.36 -12.43
N ALA A 66 7.48 -7.51 -12.48
CA ALA A 66 7.31 -8.49 -13.56
C ALA A 66 5.93 -9.17 -13.51
N GLU A 67 5.40 -9.46 -12.32
CA GLU A 67 4.07 -10.05 -12.15
C GLU A 67 2.94 -9.07 -12.43
N TYR A 68 3.10 -7.82 -11.98
CA TYR A 68 2.09 -6.77 -12.06
C TYR A 68 2.58 -5.64 -12.98
N PRO A 69 2.26 -5.67 -14.28
CA PRO A 69 2.63 -4.60 -15.20
C PRO A 69 2.00 -3.26 -14.80
N ALA A 70 2.70 -2.14 -15.05
CA ALA A 70 2.19 -0.77 -14.87
C ALA A 70 1.08 -0.40 -15.87
N THR A 71 -0.06 -1.09 -15.77
CA THR A 71 -1.24 -0.99 -16.63
C THR A 71 -2.49 -1.19 -15.78
N GLU A 72 -3.67 -0.77 -16.27
CA GLU A 72 -4.94 -1.02 -15.58
C GLU A 72 -5.20 -2.51 -15.32
N ALA A 73 -4.77 -3.39 -16.23
CA ALA A 73 -4.91 -4.83 -16.06
C ALA A 73 -4.07 -5.35 -14.88
N GLY A 74 -2.83 -4.84 -14.72
CA GLY A 74 -1.97 -5.19 -13.59
C GLY A 74 -2.52 -4.67 -12.26
N ILE A 75 -3.07 -3.45 -12.24
CA ILE A 75 -3.75 -2.90 -11.05
C ILE A 75 -4.92 -3.79 -10.64
N ARG A 76 -5.79 -4.16 -11.59
CA ARG A 76 -6.94 -5.05 -11.31
C ARG A 76 -6.49 -6.43 -10.82
N GLN A 77 -5.45 -6.99 -11.43
CA GLN A 77 -4.90 -8.27 -11.00
C GLN A 77 -4.38 -8.20 -9.56
N LEU A 78 -3.59 -7.17 -9.23
CA LEU A 78 -3.10 -6.94 -7.88
C LEU A 78 -4.26 -6.78 -6.88
N GLN A 79 -5.28 -5.99 -7.22
CA GLN A 79 -6.47 -5.86 -6.36
C GLN A 79 -7.15 -7.21 -6.10
N LEU A 80 -7.35 -8.04 -7.13
CA LEU A 80 -7.97 -9.35 -6.94
C LEU A 80 -7.15 -10.23 -6.00
N ASP A 81 -5.83 -10.26 -6.16
CA ASP A 81 -4.94 -11.07 -5.32
C ASP A 81 -4.96 -10.57 -3.86
N LEU A 82 -4.88 -9.25 -3.66
CA LEU A 82 -4.89 -8.63 -2.32
C LEU A 82 -6.24 -8.74 -1.61
N PHE A 83 -7.34 -8.89 -2.34
CA PHE A 83 -8.68 -9.12 -1.77
C PHE A 83 -8.94 -10.59 -1.44
N SER A 84 -8.02 -11.50 -1.77
CA SER A 84 -8.09 -12.89 -1.32
C SER A 84 -8.14 -12.94 0.21
N PRO A 85 -8.99 -13.79 0.82
CA PRO A 85 -9.04 -13.98 2.28
C PRO A 85 -7.68 -14.31 2.88
N ASP A 86 -6.84 -15.06 2.17
CA ASP A 86 -5.50 -15.46 2.64
C ASP A 86 -4.55 -14.27 2.85
N ILE A 87 -4.81 -13.14 2.18
CA ILE A 87 -4.03 -11.90 2.34
C ILE A 87 -4.80 -10.91 3.20
N LYS A 88 -6.08 -10.71 2.90
CA LYS A 88 -6.91 -9.70 3.57
C LYS A 88 -7.10 -9.98 5.05
N ASP A 89 -7.29 -11.25 5.40
CA ASP A 89 -7.54 -11.67 6.78
C ASP A 89 -6.25 -12.06 7.50
N ASP A 90 -5.09 -11.91 6.86
CA ASP A 90 -3.81 -12.14 7.49
C ASP A 90 -3.54 -11.10 8.60
N PRO A 91 -3.18 -11.54 9.83
CA PRO A 91 -2.96 -10.63 10.96
C PRO A 91 -1.84 -9.61 10.73
N PHE A 92 -0.79 -9.95 9.98
CA PHE A 92 0.31 -9.03 9.69
C PHE A 92 -0.12 -7.96 8.69
N VAL A 93 -0.93 -8.34 7.69
CA VAL A 93 -1.53 -7.39 6.75
C VAL A 93 -2.47 -6.43 7.47
N GLN A 94 -3.33 -6.93 8.35
CA GLN A 94 -4.24 -6.08 9.14
C GLN A 94 -3.49 -5.12 10.05
N ALA A 95 -2.42 -5.59 10.71
CA ALA A 95 -1.58 -4.75 11.55
C ALA A 95 -0.85 -3.66 10.74
N ALA A 96 -0.32 -4.01 9.56
CA ALA A 96 0.37 -3.07 8.69
C ALA A 96 -0.57 -2.02 8.09
N ASP A 97 -1.80 -2.41 7.68
CA ASP A 97 -2.84 -1.47 7.23
C ASP A 97 -3.23 -0.50 8.34
N LEU A 98 -3.50 -1.02 9.55
CA LEU A 98 -3.84 -0.18 10.69
C LEU A 98 -2.70 0.81 11.00
N LYS A 99 -1.45 0.35 11.00
CA LYS A 99 -0.28 1.21 11.21
C LYS A 99 -0.22 2.31 10.15
N LEU A 100 -0.37 1.96 8.88
CA LEU A 100 -0.35 2.92 7.78
C LEU A 100 -1.40 4.01 7.99
N ARG A 101 -2.64 3.62 8.35
CA ARG A 101 -3.71 4.57 8.64
C ARG A 101 -3.37 5.51 9.78
N LEU A 102 -2.90 4.97 10.90
CA LEU A 102 -2.57 5.76 12.09
C LEU A 102 -1.46 6.78 11.85
N ILE A 103 -0.63 6.61 10.81
CA ILE A 103 0.44 7.54 10.44
C ILE A 103 -0.03 8.49 9.33
N LYS A 104 -0.64 7.96 8.27
CA LYS A 104 -1.06 8.71 7.08
C LYS A 104 -2.10 9.78 7.41
N TYR A 105 -2.94 9.53 8.41
CA TYR A 105 -4.09 10.36 8.77
C TYR A 105 -3.88 11.21 10.04
N THR A 106 -2.65 11.68 10.27
CA THR A 106 -2.32 12.59 11.40
C THR A 106 -2.22 14.06 10.99
N GLY A 107 -2.58 14.40 9.75
CA GLY A 107 -2.50 15.77 9.25
C GLY A 107 -3.61 16.69 9.80
N PRO A 108 -3.42 18.01 9.70
CA PRO A 108 -4.41 18.98 10.15
C PRO A 108 -5.70 18.90 9.30
N PRO A 109 -6.88 19.24 9.86
CA PRO A 109 -8.12 19.30 9.10
C PRO A 109 -8.03 20.32 7.96
N ARG A 110 -8.57 19.97 6.78
CA ARG A 110 -8.67 20.90 5.65
C ARG A 110 -9.70 21.98 5.98
N LYS A 111 -9.31 23.25 5.83
CA LYS A 111 -10.18 24.41 6.05
C LYS A 111 -11.11 24.66 4.88
#